data_AF-A0A7J4UNF9-F1
#
_entry.id   AF-A0A7J4UNF9-F1
#
_cell.length_a   1.000
_cell.length_b   1.000
_cell.length_c   1.000
_cell.angle_alpha   90.00
_cell.angle_beta   90.00
_cell.angle_gamma   90.00
#
_symmetry.space_group_name_H-M   'P 1'
#
loop_
_entity.id
_entity.type
_entity.pdbx_description
1 polymer ?
#
loop_
_entity_poly.entity_id
_entity_poly.type
_entity_poly.pdbx_seq_one_letter_code
_entity_poly.pdbx_strand_id
1 'polypeptide(L)'
;MPIPSRRKKEKPNDFMSRCMSDDKIRKEFPNNKQRTAVCMSKASELLDYMEAADFNISYDNYGFEEEINVDNFVIPSDDDYVVDIGEGEEELEWDVAISAYLYENPKTGELSTY
;
A
#
# COMPACT_ATOMS: atom_id res chain seq x y z
N MET A 1 1.48 -26.15 -23.55
CA MET A 1 0.13 -25.84 -23.03
C MET A 1 0.08 -24.35 -22.71
N PRO A 2 -1.06 -23.65 -22.85
CA PRO A 2 -1.02 -22.19 -22.97
C PRO A 2 -0.89 -21.57 -21.58
N ILE A 3 0.36 -21.35 -21.17
CA ILE A 3 0.70 -20.35 -20.17
C ILE A 3 0.03 -19.04 -20.63
N PRO A 4 -0.70 -18.32 -19.75
CA PRO A 4 -1.35 -17.09 -20.12
C PRO A 4 -0.30 -16.11 -20.68
N SER A 5 -0.58 -15.52 -21.83
CA SER A 5 0.25 -14.46 -22.40
C SER A 5 -0.30 -13.10 -21.99
N ARG A 6 0.60 -12.11 -21.89
CA ARG A 6 0.22 -10.72 -21.66
C ARG A 6 -0.55 -10.18 -22.87
N ARG A 7 -1.67 -9.52 -22.61
CA ARG A 7 -2.43 -8.84 -23.67
C ARG A 7 -1.68 -7.57 -24.10
N LYS A 8 -1.76 -7.18 -25.37
CA LYS A 8 -1.02 -6.02 -25.92
C LYS A 8 -1.19 -4.69 -25.16
N LYS A 9 -2.31 -4.51 -24.47
CA LYS A 9 -2.64 -3.28 -23.71
C LYS A 9 -2.65 -3.49 -22.19
N GLU A 10 -2.32 -4.69 -21.72
CA GLU A 10 -2.30 -5.03 -20.28
C GLU A 10 -0.95 -4.62 -19.69
N LYS A 11 -0.98 -3.94 -18.55
CA LYS A 11 0.25 -3.58 -17.86
C LYS A 11 0.93 -4.84 -17.31
N PRO A 12 2.28 -4.84 -17.17
CA PRO A 12 3.01 -5.96 -16.60
C PRO A 12 2.50 -6.37 -15.19
N ASN A 13 2.21 -5.40 -14.32
CA ASN A 13 1.65 -5.64 -12.99
C ASN A 13 0.28 -6.35 -13.05
N ASP A 14 -0.65 -5.83 -13.86
CA ASP A 14 -1.99 -6.43 -14.02
C ASP A 14 -1.90 -7.88 -14.51
N PHE A 15 -1.00 -8.13 -15.47
CA PHE A 15 -0.73 -9.48 -15.95
C PHE A 15 -0.15 -10.37 -14.84
N MET A 16 0.79 -9.85 -14.06
CA MET A 16 1.44 -10.58 -12.97
C MET A 16 0.42 -11.05 -11.94
N SER A 17 -0.42 -10.14 -11.46
CA SER A 17 -1.48 -10.44 -10.49
C SER A 17 -2.44 -11.52 -11.01
N ARG A 18 -2.86 -11.41 -12.27
CA ARG A 18 -3.71 -12.42 -12.94
C ARG A 18 -3.01 -13.77 -13.10
N CYS A 19 -1.74 -13.78 -13.48
CA CYS A 19 -0.98 -15.01 -13.71
C CYS A 19 -0.69 -15.75 -12.39
N MET A 20 -0.35 -15.02 -11.33
CA MET A 20 -0.10 -15.57 -10.00
C MET A 20 -1.36 -16.14 -9.35
N SER A 21 -2.52 -15.56 -9.65
CA SER A 21 -3.83 -15.97 -9.11
C SER A 21 -4.54 -17.04 -9.96
N ASP A 22 -4.02 -17.39 -11.14
CA ASP A 22 -4.66 -18.35 -12.03
C ASP A 22 -4.60 -19.78 -11.46
N ASP A 23 -5.76 -20.43 -11.28
CA ASP A 23 -5.88 -21.78 -10.72
C ASP A 23 -5.09 -22.85 -11.47
N LYS A 24 -4.94 -22.71 -12.79
CA LYS A 24 -4.18 -23.68 -13.61
C LYS A 24 -2.69 -23.52 -13.36
N ILE A 25 -2.21 -22.27 -13.34
CA ILE A 25 -0.81 -21.98 -13.00
C ILE A 25 -0.51 -22.39 -11.56
N ARG A 26 -1.48 -22.24 -10.64
CA ARG A 26 -1.33 -22.71 -9.27
C ARG A 26 -1.16 -24.22 -9.15
N LYS A 27 -1.88 -24.99 -9.97
CA LYS A 27 -1.81 -26.46 -10.03
C LYS A 27 -0.56 -26.97 -10.76
N GLU A 28 -0.17 -26.35 -11.86
CA GLU A 28 0.99 -26.76 -12.66
C GLU A 28 2.31 -26.40 -12.00
N PHE A 29 2.38 -25.23 -11.34
CA PHE A 29 3.58 -24.73 -10.70
C PHE A 29 3.33 -24.48 -9.21
N PRO A 30 3.10 -25.50 -8.37
CA PRO A 30 2.71 -25.31 -6.97
C PRO A 30 3.73 -24.49 -6.17
N ASN A 31 5.01 -24.58 -6.53
CA ASN A 31 6.09 -23.77 -5.96
C ASN A 31 6.00 -22.31 -6.44
N ASN A 32 5.85 -21.38 -5.50
CA ASN A 32 5.80 -19.93 -5.75
C ASN A 32 6.95 -19.45 -6.65
N LYS A 33 8.19 -19.89 -6.43
CA LYS A 33 9.35 -19.43 -7.20
C LYS A 33 9.26 -19.83 -8.67
N GLN A 34 8.78 -21.05 -8.96
CA GLN A 34 8.61 -21.53 -10.33
C GLN A 34 7.46 -20.79 -11.02
N ARG A 35 6.35 -20.60 -10.30
CA ARG A 35 5.20 -19.83 -10.78
C ARG A 35 5.57 -18.38 -11.11
N THR A 36 6.29 -17.71 -10.21
CA THR A 36 6.83 -16.37 -10.43
C THR A 36 7.72 -16.34 -11.67
N ALA A 37 8.68 -17.26 -11.83
CA ALA A 37 9.56 -17.27 -13.00
C ALA A 37 8.79 -17.40 -14.32
N VAL A 38 7.76 -18.26 -14.35
CA VAL A 38 6.90 -18.44 -15.52
C VAL A 38 6.10 -17.18 -15.81
N CYS A 39 5.45 -16.60 -14.80
CA CYS A 39 4.66 -15.39 -14.96
C CYS A 39 5.54 -14.19 -15.35
N MET A 40 6.71 -14.05 -14.73
CA MET A 40 7.68 -13.01 -15.05
C MET A 40 8.12 -13.07 -16.51
N SER A 41 8.47 -14.27 -17.00
CA SER A 41 8.85 -14.45 -18.41
C SER A 41 7.79 -13.93 -19.39
N LYS A 42 6.51 -14.12 -19.07
CA LYS A 42 5.38 -13.67 -19.91
C LYS A 42 5.02 -12.21 -19.72
N ALA A 43 5.26 -11.65 -18.54
CA ALA A 43 5.08 -10.22 -18.29
C ALA A 43 6.07 -9.39 -19.12
N SER A 44 7.32 -9.85 -19.20
CA SER A 44 8.42 -9.18 -19.89
C SER A 44 8.41 -9.32 -21.42
N GLU A 45 7.62 -10.24 -22.00
CA GLU A 45 7.64 -10.57 -23.44
C GLU A 45 7.37 -9.37 -24.38
N LEU A 46 6.62 -8.37 -23.93
CA LEU A 46 6.28 -7.17 -24.71
C LEU A 46 6.94 -5.90 -24.17
N LEU A 47 7.95 -6.01 -23.30
CA LEU A 47 8.72 -4.88 -22.74
C LEU A 47 10.06 -4.75 -23.46
N ASP A 48 10.61 -3.53 -23.48
CA ASP A 48 12.03 -3.36 -23.82
C ASP A 48 12.95 -3.90 -22.71
N TYR A 49 14.22 -4.15 -23.02
CA TYR A 49 15.17 -4.73 -22.08
C TYR A 49 15.34 -3.91 -20.80
N MET A 50 15.35 -2.58 -20.92
CA MET A 50 15.46 -1.69 -19.76
C MET A 50 14.21 -1.74 -18.88
N GLU A 51 13.03 -1.70 -19.51
CA GLU A 51 11.74 -1.80 -18.81
C GLU A 51 11.55 -3.18 -18.16
N ALA A 52 11.99 -4.24 -18.83
CA ALA A 52 11.98 -5.58 -18.28
C ALA A 52 12.92 -5.72 -17.07
N ALA A 53 14.09 -5.09 -17.12
CA ALA A 53 15.03 -5.07 -15.99
C ALA A 53 14.46 -4.29 -14.80
N ASP A 54 13.93 -3.08 -15.05
CA ASP A 54 13.26 -2.26 -14.04
C ASP A 54 12.10 -3.01 -13.39
N PHE A 55 11.27 -3.69 -14.20
CA PHE A 55 10.17 -4.50 -13.71
C PHE A 55 10.62 -5.66 -12.83
N ASN A 56 11.69 -6.37 -13.21
CA ASN A 56 12.26 -7.44 -12.38
C ASN A 56 12.78 -6.91 -11.03
N ILE A 57 13.54 -5.81 -11.06
CA ILE A 57 14.09 -5.19 -9.85
C ILE A 57 12.95 -4.71 -8.94
N SER A 58 11.91 -4.09 -9.51
CA SER A 58 10.74 -3.65 -8.77
C SER A 58 10.04 -4.82 -8.08
N TYR A 59 9.82 -5.92 -8.81
CA TYR A 59 9.19 -7.11 -8.27
C TYR A 59 10.03 -7.79 -7.17
N ASP A 60 11.35 -7.86 -7.32
CA ASP A 60 12.22 -8.48 -6.32
C ASP A 60 12.25 -7.68 -5.00
N ASN A 61 12.12 -6.35 -5.08
CA ASN A 61 12.14 -5.47 -3.91
C ASN A 61 10.77 -5.31 -3.25
N TYR A 62 9.71 -5.21 -4.05
CA TYR A 62 8.37 -4.81 -3.58
C TYR A 62 7.27 -5.86 -3.82
N GLY A 63 7.54 -6.90 -4.62
CA GLY A 63 6.55 -7.90 -5.00
C GLY A 63 5.58 -7.40 -6.08
N PHE A 64 4.33 -7.88 -6.04
CA PHE A 64 3.27 -7.44 -6.93
C PHE A 64 2.11 -6.83 -6.15
N GLU A 65 1.38 -5.95 -6.80
CA GLU A 65 0.17 -5.37 -6.23
C GLU A 65 -0.93 -6.45 -6.17
N GLU A 66 -1.32 -6.80 -4.95
CA GLU A 66 -2.45 -7.67 -4.66
C GLU A 66 -3.69 -6.81 -4.37
N GLU A 67 -4.89 -7.27 -4.73
CA GLU A 67 -6.11 -6.60 -4.26
C GLU A 67 -6.22 -6.74 -2.73
N ILE A 68 -6.46 -5.62 -2.04
CA ILE A 68 -6.70 -5.63 -0.59
C ILE A 68 -7.95 -6.45 -0.31
N ASN A 69 -7.78 -7.51 0.46
CA ASN A 69 -8.87 -8.33 0.97
C ASN A 69 -8.76 -8.43 2.50
N VAL A 70 -9.77 -9.02 3.14
CA VAL A 70 -9.81 -9.21 4.60
C VAL A 70 -8.64 -10.03 5.15
N ASP A 71 -8.01 -10.87 4.33
CA ASP A 71 -6.89 -11.72 4.76
C ASP A 71 -5.53 -10.98 4.67
N ASN A 72 -5.41 -9.97 3.80
CA ASN A 72 -4.19 -9.17 3.61
C ASN A 72 -4.25 -7.81 4.34
N PHE A 73 -5.43 -7.36 4.77
CA PHE A 73 -5.58 -6.11 5.51
C PHE A 73 -5.30 -6.31 7.00
N VAL A 74 -4.08 -6.00 7.42
CA VAL A 74 -3.66 -6.02 8.83
C VAL A 74 -3.76 -4.61 9.41
N ILE A 75 -4.57 -4.44 10.45
CA ILE A 75 -4.59 -3.22 11.26
C ILE A 75 -3.39 -3.33 12.22
N PRO A 76 -2.41 -2.42 12.15
CA PRO A 76 -1.30 -2.40 13.10
C PRO A 76 -1.83 -2.28 14.52
N SER A 77 -1.24 -3.03 15.44
CA SER A 77 -1.48 -2.83 16.87
C SER A 77 -0.71 -1.62 17.37
N ASP A 78 -1.12 -1.04 18.51
CA ASP A 78 -0.41 0.09 19.12
C ASP A 78 1.07 -0.23 19.40
N ASP A 79 1.39 -1.51 19.65
CA ASP A 79 2.74 -2.01 19.90
C ASP A 79 3.62 -2.06 18.63
N ASP A 80 3.03 -2.01 17.43
CA ASP A 80 3.76 -2.00 16.15
C ASP A 80 4.30 -0.60 15.79
N TYR A 81 3.82 0.44 16.48
CA TYR A 81 4.34 1.80 16.32
C TYR A 81 5.64 1.94 17.11
N VAL A 82 6.73 2.18 16.39
CA VAL A 82 7.98 2.63 17.02
C VAL A 82 7.69 4.01 17.60
N VAL A 83 7.63 4.10 18.93
CA VAL A 83 7.66 5.40 19.59
C VAL A 83 9.09 5.90 19.42
N ASP A 84 9.33 6.72 18.40
CA ASP A 84 10.57 7.49 18.24
C ASP A 84 10.61 8.55 19.36
N ILE A 85 10.82 8.11 20.60
CA ILE A 85 11.11 8.95 21.77
C ILE A 85 12.60 9.32 21.68
N GLY A 86 12.92 10.14 20.68
CA GLY A 86 14.24 10.71 20.43
C GLY A 86 14.21 12.23 20.29
N GLU A 87 13.06 12.81 19.94
CA GLU A 87 12.73 14.19 20.26
C GLU A 87 11.79 14.11 21.47
N GLY A 88 12.41 14.20 22.64
CA GLY A 88 11.75 13.96 23.92
C GLY A 88 10.50 14.81 24.05
N GLU A 89 9.43 14.18 24.54
CA GLU A 89 8.26 14.84 25.10
C GLU A 89 7.92 16.12 24.32
N GLU A 90 7.39 15.98 23.11
CA GLU A 90 6.33 16.92 22.76
C GLU A 90 5.18 16.63 23.73
N GLU A 91 5.30 17.15 24.96
CA GLU A 91 4.14 17.66 25.67
C GLU A 91 3.45 18.53 24.63
N LEU A 92 2.45 17.96 23.96
CA LEU A 92 1.47 18.74 23.26
C LEU A 92 0.84 19.59 24.36
N GLU A 93 1.41 20.78 24.59
CA GLU A 93 0.74 21.86 25.28
C GLU A 93 -0.53 22.09 24.47
N TRP A 94 -1.62 21.46 24.91
CA TRP A 94 -2.97 21.80 24.50
C TRP A 94 -3.36 23.18 25.05
N ASP A 95 -2.45 24.16 24.97
CA ASP A 95 -2.66 25.58 25.26
C ASP A 95 -3.69 26.22 24.31
N VAL A 96 -4.24 25.43 23.38
CA VAL A 96 -5.32 25.86 22.47
C VAL A 96 -6.72 25.55 23.03
N ALA A 97 -6.87 24.83 24.16
CA ALA A 97 -8.19 24.32 24.58
C ALA A 97 -8.81 24.93 25.85
N ILE A 98 -8.32 26.06 26.38
CA ILE A 98 -9.09 26.87 27.35
C ILE A 98 -8.96 28.37 27.02
N SER A 99 -9.14 28.74 25.75
CA SER A 99 -9.75 30.06 25.50
C SER A 99 -11.25 29.87 25.73
N ALA A 100 -11.68 30.01 26.99
CA ALA A 100 -13.08 30.17 27.31
C ALA A 100 -13.61 31.27 26.38
N TYR A 101 -14.54 30.93 25.48
CA TYR A 101 -15.09 31.90 24.52
C TYR A 101 -15.77 33.00 25.31
N LEU A 102 -15.05 34.11 25.54
CA LEU A 102 -15.59 35.31 26.16
C LEU A 102 -16.46 35.99 25.11
N TYR A 103 -17.77 35.86 25.26
CA TYR A 103 -18.75 36.60 24.49
C TYR A 103 -19.05 37.91 25.19
N GLU A 104 -18.76 39.04 24.53
CA GLU A 104 -19.19 40.36 24.98
C GLU A 104 -20.54 40.70 24.34
N ASN A 105 -21.55 40.98 25.17
CA ASN A 105 -22.85 41.40 24.68
C ASN A 105 -22.76 42.82 24.09
N PRO A 106 -22.98 43.04 22.78
CA PRO A 106 -22.75 44.32 22.13
C PRO A 106 -23.73 45.42 22.52
N LYS A 107 -24.76 45.11 23.33
CA LYS A 107 -25.74 46.09 23.83
C LYS A 107 -25.55 46.44 25.30
N THR A 108 -25.02 45.53 26.10
CA THR A 108 -24.87 45.73 27.56
C THR A 108 -23.42 45.76 28.03
N GLY A 109 -22.46 45.36 27.19
CA GLY A 109 -21.03 45.34 27.50
C GLY A 109 -20.62 44.28 28.52
N GLU A 110 -21.51 43.36 28.88
CA GLU A 110 -21.20 42.28 29.81
C GLU A 110 -20.47 41.13 29.10
N LEU A 111 -19.40 40.64 29.74
CA LEU A 111 -18.58 39.52 29.29
C LEU A 111 -19.08 38.23 29.94
N SER A 112 -19.33 37.20 29.14
CA SER A 112 -19.71 35.86 29.62
C SER A 112 -18.85 34.78 28.99
N THR A 113 -18.47 33.80 29.81
CA THR A 113 -17.75 32.58 29.39
C THR A 113 -18.74 31.46 29.12
N TYR A 114 -18.54 30.66 28.07
CA TYR A 114 -19.20 29.35 27.92
C TYR A 114 -18.48 28.27 28.71
#